data_AF-A0A838HQV7-F1
#
_entry.id   AF-A0A838HQV7-F1
#
_cell.length_a   1.000
_cell.length_b   1.000
_cell.length_c   1.000
_cell.angle_alpha   90.00
_cell.angle_beta   90.00
_cell.angle_gamma   90.00
#
_symmetry.space_group_name_H-M   'P 1'
#
loop_
_entity.id
_entity.type
_entity.pdbx_description
1 polymer ?
#
loop_
_entity_poly.entity_id
_entity_poly.type
_entity_poly.pdbx_seq_one_letter_code
_entity_poly.pdbx_strand_id
1 'polypeptide(L)'
;MKDGTMIPCDQVVAKLWEYLDQELAPEASAQVQQHLEICRRCFPQYDFQRAYRVYLLQVQRESVPPALRHRIFEAILAEEATSKQSSDVPFEHGTGLRALIARIFGRR
;
A
#
# COMPACT_ATOMS: atom_id res chain seq x y z
N MET A 1 -21.63 -25.82 -7.59
CA MET A 1 -20.16 -25.93 -7.68
C MET A 1 -19.62 -25.30 -6.42
N LYS A 2 -19.14 -26.14 -5.48
CA LYS A 2 -18.63 -25.74 -4.16
C LYS A 2 -17.16 -26.14 -4.16
N ASP A 3 -16.27 -25.17 -4.34
CA ASP A 3 -14.82 -25.40 -4.32
C ASP A 3 -14.32 -25.15 -2.89
N GLY A 4 -14.14 -26.24 -2.15
CA GLY A 4 -13.92 -26.27 -0.70
C GLY A 4 -12.56 -25.79 -0.17
N THR A 5 -11.84 -24.93 -0.90
CA THR A 5 -10.56 -24.36 -0.43
C THR A 5 -10.35 -22.90 -0.86
N MET A 6 -11.22 -22.37 -1.72
CA MET A 6 -11.07 -21.03 -2.28
C MET A 6 -12.25 -20.15 -1.83
N ILE A 7 -11.97 -18.90 -1.49
CA ILE A 7 -13.03 -17.95 -1.09
C ILE A 7 -14.11 -17.86 -2.19
N PRO A 8 -15.40 -17.79 -1.81
CA PRO A 8 -16.49 -17.83 -2.77
C PRO A 8 -16.59 -16.51 -3.56
N CYS A 9 -17.15 -16.59 -4.77
CA CYS A 9 -17.17 -15.46 -5.71
C CYS A 9 -17.81 -14.19 -5.12
N ASP A 10 -18.88 -14.33 -4.35
CA ASP A 10 -19.56 -13.22 -3.68
C ASP A 10 -18.64 -12.49 -2.69
N GLN A 11 -17.83 -13.23 -1.93
CA GLN A 11 -16.85 -12.64 -1.02
C GLN A 11 -15.68 -11.99 -1.76
N VAL A 12 -15.23 -12.58 -2.87
CA VAL A 12 -14.18 -11.98 -3.73
C VAL A 12 -14.67 -10.64 -4.26
N VAL A 13 -15.87 -10.61 -4.83
CA VAL A 13 -16.46 -9.41 -5.43
C VAL A 13 -16.67 -8.31 -4.39
N ALA A 14 -17.11 -8.67 -3.19
CA ALA A 14 -17.24 -7.72 -2.08
C ALA A 14 -15.90 -7.09 -1.66
N LYS A 15 -14.79 -7.80 -1.86
CA LYS A 15 -13.43 -7.37 -1.46
C LYS A 15 -12.63 -6.69 -2.56
N LEU A 16 -13.16 -6.58 -3.79
CA LEU A 16 -12.36 -6.08 -4.92
C LEU A 16 -11.88 -4.63 -4.75
N TRP A 17 -12.67 -3.75 -4.12
CA TRP A 17 -12.23 -2.37 -3.87
C TRP A 17 -11.10 -2.30 -2.84
N GLU A 18 -11.27 -2.95 -1.69
CA GLU A 18 -10.23 -3.09 -0.66
C GLU A 18 -8.94 -3.71 -1.25
N TYR A 19 -9.09 -4.71 -2.13
CA TYR A 19 -7.98 -5.33 -2.85
C TYR A 19 -7.27 -4.33 -3.78
N LEU A 20 -8.02 -3.58 -4.59
CA LEU A 20 -7.47 -2.58 -5.50
C LEU A 20 -6.76 -1.44 -4.75
N ASP A 21 -7.28 -1.05 -3.60
CA ASP A 21 -6.71 0.00 -2.75
C ASP A 21 -5.60 -0.49 -1.80
N GLN A 22 -5.29 -1.79 -1.83
CA GLN A 22 -4.26 -2.43 -1.00
C GLN A 22 -4.54 -2.37 0.50
N GLU A 23 -5.82 -2.37 0.88
CA GLU A 23 -6.28 -2.29 2.27
C GLU A 23 -6.53 -3.67 2.91
N LEU A 24 -6.50 -4.74 2.11
CA LEU A 24 -6.62 -6.10 2.61
C LEU A 24 -5.36 -6.55 3.36
N ALA A 25 -5.57 -7.30 4.45
CA ALA A 25 -4.49 -8.06 5.09
C ALA A 25 -3.79 -8.99 4.07
N PRO A 26 -2.49 -9.27 4.23
CA PRO A 26 -1.71 -10.05 3.25
C PRO A 26 -2.36 -11.38 2.87
N GLU A 27 -2.91 -12.09 3.85
CA GLU A 27 -3.57 -13.39 3.67
C GLU A 27 -4.85 -13.26 2.82
N ALA A 28 -5.66 -12.23 3.09
CA ALA A 28 -6.89 -11.98 2.35
C ALA A 28 -6.60 -11.51 0.91
N SER A 29 -5.56 -10.69 0.73
CA SER A 29 -5.09 -10.27 -0.59
C SER A 29 -4.66 -11.45 -1.45
N ALA A 30 -3.89 -12.38 -0.87
CA ALA A 30 -3.47 -13.60 -1.56
C ALA A 30 -4.66 -14.49 -1.96
N GLN A 31 -5.68 -14.62 -1.10
CA GLN A 31 -6.89 -15.39 -1.41
C GLN A 31 -7.68 -14.80 -2.59
N VAL A 32 -7.81 -13.46 -2.62
CA VAL A 32 -8.46 -12.75 -3.75
C VAL A 32 -7.66 -12.95 -5.03
N GLN A 33 -6.34 -12.77 -4.97
CA GLN A 33 -5.46 -12.97 -6.13
C GLN A 33 -5.60 -14.40 -6.69
N GLN A 34 -5.46 -15.41 -5.84
CA GLN A 34 -5.55 -16.82 -6.24
C GLN A 34 -6.91 -17.13 -6.90
N HIS A 35 -7.99 -16.52 -6.40
CA HIS A 35 -9.31 -16.68 -7.02
C HIS A 35 -9.40 -16.02 -8.40
N LEU A 36 -8.86 -14.81 -8.56
CA LEU A 36 -8.87 -14.09 -9.83
C LEU A 36 -8.03 -14.77 -10.91
N GLU A 37 -6.99 -15.52 -10.55
CA GLU A 37 -6.13 -16.26 -11.47
C GLU A 37 -6.88 -17.41 -12.18
N ILE A 38 -7.90 -18.00 -11.55
CA ILE A 38 -8.61 -19.15 -12.11
C ILE A 38 -10.08 -18.87 -12.46
N CYS A 39 -10.70 -17.86 -11.83
CA CYS A 39 -12.13 -17.60 -11.97
C CYS A 39 -12.43 -16.66 -13.14
N ARG A 40 -12.86 -17.25 -14.27
CA ARG A 40 -13.29 -16.51 -15.47
C ARG A 40 -14.50 -15.60 -15.25
N ARG A 41 -15.26 -15.78 -14.16
CA ARG A 41 -16.44 -14.98 -13.83
C ARG A 41 -16.09 -13.71 -13.04
N CYS A 42 -15.11 -13.77 -12.15
CA CYS A 42 -14.72 -12.64 -11.30
C CYS A 42 -13.72 -11.71 -12.00
N PHE A 43 -12.87 -12.26 -12.90
CA PHE A 43 -11.86 -11.46 -13.61
C PHE A 43 -12.43 -10.25 -14.38
N PRO A 44 -13.56 -10.35 -15.12
CA PRO A 44 -14.14 -9.19 -15.80
C PRO A 44 -14.59 -8.07 -14.84
N GLN A 45 -15.06 -8.42 -13.62
CA GLN A 45 -15.42 -7.42 -12.61
C GLN A 45 -14.17 -6.72 -12.05
N TYR A 46 -13.12 -7.48 -11.76
CA TYR A 46 -11.84 -6.92 -11.37
C TYR A 46 -11.27 -5.98 -12.44
N ASP A 47 -11.25 -6.40 -13.70
CA ASP A 47 -10.72 -5.61 -14.81
C ASP A 47 -11.50 -4.29 -15.00
N PHE A 48 -12.84 -4.36 -14.91
CA PHE A 48 -13.69 -3.17 -14.92
C PHE A 48 -13.35 -2.20 -13.79
N GLN A 49 -13.31 -2.68 -12.54
CA GLN A 49 -13.04 -1.83 -11.38
C GLN A 49 -11.65 -1.21 -11.43
N ARG A 50 -10.65 -1.97 -11.90
CA ARG A 50 -9.29 -1.48 -12.15
C ARG A 50 -9.28 -0.36 -13.19
N ALA A 51 -9.94 -0.56 -14.33
CA ALA A 51 -10.04 0.44 -15.39
C ALA A 51 -10.78 1.70 -14.90
N TYR A 52 -11.86 1.51 -14.15
CA TYR A 52 -12.63 2.61 -13.55
C TYR A 52 -11.78 3.45 -12.58
N ARG A 53 -10.99 2.82 -11.72
CA ARG A 53 -10.07 3.51 -10.81
C ARG A 53 -9.07 4.38 -11.57
N VAL A 54 -8.47 3.83 -12.64
CA VAL A 54 -7.54 4.59 -13.51
C VAL A 54 -8.23 5.79 -14.15
N TYR A 55 -9.47 5.61 -14.62
CA TYR A 55 -10.27 6.68 -15.20
C TYR A 55 -10.55 7.81 -14.18
N LEU A 56 -10.92 7.48 -12.93
CA LEU A 56 -11.17 8.49 -11.90
C LEU A 56 -9.95 9.38 -11.63
N LEU A 57 -8.74 8.80 -11.61
CA LEU A 57 -7.49 9.55 -11.44
C LEU A 57 -7.20 10.53 -12.59
N GLN A 58 -7.83 10.34 -13.75
CA GLN A 58 -7.68 11.25 -14.90
C GLN A 58 -8.69 12.39 -14.86
N VAL A 59 -9.91 12.12 -14.40
CA VAL A 59 -11.01 13.11 -14.36
C VAL A 59 -10.86 14.08 -13.21
N GLN A 60 -10.35 13.62 -12.06
CA GLN A 60 -10.24 14.45 -10.87
C GLN A 60 -8.84 15.06 -10.75
N ARG A 61 -8.66 16.24 -11.34
CA ARG A 61 -7.46 17.07 -11.16
C ARG A 61 -7.83 18.47 -10.73
N GLU A 62 -8.25 18.60 -9.48
CA GLU A 62 -8.16 19.89 -8.79
C GLU A 62 -6.76 20.01 -8.19
N SER A 63 -6.07 21.10 -8.50
CA SER A 63 -4.73 21.33 -7.98
C SER A 63 -4.82 21.62 -6.48
N VAL A 64 -4.15 20.82 -5.65
CA VAL A 64 -4.04 21.06 -4.21
C VAL A 64 -3.39 22.43 -3.97
N PRO A 65 -4.03 23.34 -3.21
CA PRO A 65 -3.46 24.65 -2.94
C PRO A 65 -2.05 24.54 -2.31
N PRO A 66 -1.04 25.31 -2.80
CA PRO A 66 0.33 25.23 -2.29
C PRO A 66 0.44 25.44 -0.77
N ALA A 67 -0.41 26.33 -0.23
CA ALA A 67 -0.45 26.62 1.21
C ALA A 67 -0.86 25.39 2.04
N LEU A 68 -1.81 24.58 1.57
CA LEU A 68 -2.21 23.35 2.25
C LEU A 68 -1.08 22.33 2.22
N ARG A 69 -0.41 22.20 1.06
CA ARG A 69 0.75 21.30 0.92
C ARG A 69 1.87 21.68 1.90
N HIS A 70 2.20 22.97 2.02
CA HIS A 70 3.22 23.44 2.97
C HIS A 70 2.86 23.09 4.42
N ARG A 71 1.62 23.37 4.84
CA ARG A 71 1.16 23.06 6.20
C ARG A 71 1.25 21.57 6.53
N ILE A 72 0.93 20.70 5.57
CA ILE A 72 1.04 19.24 5.76
C ILE A 72 2.51 18.85 5.96
N PHE A 73 3.42 19.35 5.11
CA PHE A 73 4.85 19.07 5.26
C PHE A 73 5.42 19.57 6.58
N GLU A 74 5.06 20.77 7.02
CA GLU A 74 5.48 21.31 8.31
C GLU A 74 4.99 20.45 9.49
N ALA A 75 3.74 19.99 9.44
CA ALA A 75 3.18 19.12 10.48
C ALA A 75 3.94 17.78 10.57
N ILE A 76 4.22 17.15 9.43
CA ILE A 76 4.99 15.89 9.38
C ILE A 76 6.40 16.09 9.96
N LEU A 77 7.09 17.16 9.57
CA LEU A 77 8.44 17.45 10.08
C LEU A 77 8.45 17.74 11.59
N ALA A 78 7.41 18.41 12.10
CA ALA A 78 7.27 18.66 13.53
C ALA A 78 7.04 17.36 14.32
N GLU A 79 6.19 16.45 13.83
CA GLU A 79 5.99 15.13 14.44
C GLU A 79 7.29 14.32 14.49
N GLU A 80 8.04 14.26 13.39
CA GLU A 80 9.34 13.58 13.34
C GLU A 80 10.37 14.18 14.33
N ALA A 81 10.36 15.50 14.49
CA ALA A 81 11.22 16.19 15.46
C ALA A 81 10.84 15.82 16.91
N THR A 82 9.55 15.69 17.21
CA THR A 82 9.07 15.24 18.53
C THR A 82 9.30 13.75 18.79
N SER A 83 9.25 12.90 17.75
CA SER A 83 9.46 11.45 17.86
C SER A 83 10.92 11.05 18.12
N LYS A 84 11.90 11.95 17.90
CA LYS A 84 13.32 11.70 18.18
C LYS A 84 13.68 11.59 19.67
N GLN A 85 12.74 11.82 20.59
CA GLN A 85 12.98 11.69 22.03
C GLN A 85 12.77 10.26 22.56
N SER A 86 12.28 9.31 21.75
CA SER A 86 11.98 7.94 22.18
C SER A 86 12.46 6.86 21.20
N SER A 87 13.76 6.68 21.04
CA SER A 87 14.31 5.39 20.59
C SER A 87 15.79 5.24 20.95
N ASP A 88 16.07 5.05 22.24
CA ASP A 88 17.22 4.25 22.66
C ASP A 88 16.73 2.79 22.62
N VAL A 89 16.78 2.18 21.44
CA VAL A 89 16.48 0.75 21.27
C VAL A 89 17.71 0.12 20.60
N PRO A 90 18.45 -0.75 21.31
CA PRO A 90 19.61 -1.44 20.73
C PRO A 90 19.18 -2.33 19.56
N PHE A 91 19.66 -2.00 18.35
CA PHE A 91 19.42 -2.80 17.16
C PHE A 91 20.53 -3.85 17.01
N GLU A 92 20.29 -5.04 17.60
CA GLU A 92 21.06 -6.24 17.33
C GLU A 92 20.58 -6.89 16.01
N HIS A 93 21.50 -7.00 15.05
CA HIS A 93 21.44 -7.73 13.78
C HIS A 93 20.68 -7.11 12.57
N GLY A 94 21.44 -6.89 11.48
CA GLY A 94 20.93 -7.05 10.11
C GLY A 94 21.18 -5.87 9.15
N THR A 95 22.30 -5.94 8.43
CA THR A 95 22.53 -5.40 7.06
C THR A 95 21.57 -4.32 6.52
N GLY A 96 21.60 -3.11 7.10
CA GLY A 96 20.83 -1.97 6.63
C GLY A 96 21.69 -0.88 5.98
N LEU A 97 21.06 -0.04 5.14
CA LEU A 97 21.61 1.09 4.38
C LEU A 97 22.55 2.02 5.18
N ARG A 98 22.42 2.05 6.52
CA ARG A 98 23.32 2.78 7.43
C ARG A 98 24.78 2.31 7.34
N ALA A 99 25.02 1.01 7.12
CA ALA A 99 26.38 0.47 6.92
C ALA A 99 26.99 0.90 5.57
N LEU A 100 26.17 1.11 4.55
CA LEU A 100 26.60 1.61 3.25
C LEU A 100 27.03 3.09 3.34
N ILE A 101 26.25 3.91 4.05
CA ILE A 101 26.54 5.33 4.25
C ILE A 101 27.82 5.50 5.10
N ALA A 102 28.03 4.68 6.13
CA ALA A 102 29.25 4.72 6.95
C ALA A 102 30.54 4.40 6.16
N ARG A 103 30.46 3.54 5.13
CA ARG A 103 31.61 3.22 4.25
C ARG A 103 31.94 4.34 3.26
N ILE A 104 30.96 5.14 2.86
CA ILE A 104 31.13 6.24 1.90
C ILE A 104 31.74 7.48 2.58
N PHE A 105 31.35 7.78 3.82
CA PHE A 105 31.77 9.00 4.51
C PHE A 105 32.86 8.80 5.58
N GLY A 106 33.32 7.56 5.83
CA GLY A 106 34.25 7.22 6.91
C GLY A 106 35.72 7.02 6.53
N ARG A 107 36.19 7.49 5.36
CA ARG A 107 37.62 7.45 5.01
C ARG A 107 38.15 8.87 4.81
N ARG A 108 38.44 9.53 5.93
CA ARG A 108 39.45 10.58 6.02
C ARG A 108 40.29 10.31 7.25
#